data_AF-A0A947AAW8-F1
#
_entry.id   AF-A0A947AAW8-F1
#
_cell.length_a   1.000
_cell.length_b   1.000
_cell.length_c   1.000
_cell.angle_alpha   90.00
_cell.angle_beta   90.00
_cell.angle_gamma   90.00
#
_symmetry.space_group_name_H-M   'P 1'
#
loop_
_entity.id
_entity.type
_entity.pdbx_description
1 polymer ?
#
loop_
_entity_poly.entity_id
_entity_poly.type
_entity_poly.pdbx_seq_one_letter_code
_entity_poly.pdbx_strand_id
1 'polypeptide(L)'
;MSTFIFLVIGMIMVSFQTTILQFFPSWLGSPDLIFVLVAFIAYRFDWLRGGFLAITLGWMMDVTSGIYLGAYLLEYLLVFVGLRTVTVNSPLRESAYQVPMVGLSYFIAQFLFYCVLSMTVGDSLAPWSWSEILRKTIILTVATIPCFLLFNSLFEYLQERKAAARVARRKGSNRFRQ
;
A
#
# COMPACT_ATOMS: atom_id res chain seq x y z
N MET A 1 -3.81 8.39 -15.94
CA MET A 1 -2.34 8.55 -15.90
C MET A 1 -1.74 8.21 -14.55
N SER A 2 -1.96 8.96 -13.46
CA SER A 2 -1.32 8.62 -12.16
C SER A 2 -1.69 7.22 -11.65
N THR A 3 -2.97 6.83 -11.71
CA THR A 3 -3.40 5.48 -11.30
C THR A 3 -2.66 4.37 -12.06
N PHE A 4 -2.50 4.52 -13.37
CA PHE A 4 -1.79 3.53 -14.19
C PHE A 4 -0.31 3.44 -13.84
N ILE A 5 0.34 4.57 -13.55
CA ILE A 5 1.75 4.58 -13.12
C ILE A 5 1.92 3.87 -11.79
N PHE A 6 1.04 4.14 -10.81
CA PHE A 6 1.06 3.45 -9.53
C PHE A 6 0.72 1.96 -9.65
N LEU A 7 -0.11 1.58 -10.63
CA LEU A 7 -0.36 0.17 -10.95
C LEU A 7 0.90 -0.51 -11.51
N VAL A 8 1.62 0.13 -12.44
CA VAL A 8 2.91 -0.38 -12.95
C VAL A 8 3.95 -0.48 -11.85
N ILE A 9 4.06 0.54 -10.99
CA ILE A 9 4.95 0.50 -9.82
C ILE A 9 4.57 -0.68 -8.92
N GLY A 10 3.28 -0.86 -8.64
CA GLY A 10 2.80 -1.99 -7.86
C GLY A 10 3.15 -3.33 -8.49
N MET A 11 3.00 -3.51 -9.80
CA MET A 11 3.42 -4.74 -10.50
C MET A 11 4.92 -5.01 -10.37
N ILE A 12 5.75 -3.96 -10.49
CA ILE A 12 7.20 -4.07 -10.29
C ILE A 12 7.51 -4.45 -8.84
N MET A 13 6.83 -3.84 -7.86
CA MET A 13 7.01 -4.16 -6.45
C MET A 13 6.57 -5.58 -6.11
N VAL A 14 5.45 -6.06 -6.67
CA VAL A 14 4.99 -7.45 -6.50
C VAL A 14 6.07 -8.39 -7.01
N SER A 15 6.58 -8.13 -8.22
CA SER A 15 7.65 -8.94 -8.81
C SER A 15 8.92 -8.91 -7.96
N PHE A 16 9.33 -7.73 -7.49
CA PHE A 16 10.52 -7.56 -6.63
C PHE A 16 10.35 -8.27 -5.28
N GLN A 17 9.16 -8.19 -4.67
CA GLN A 17 8.85 -8.81 -3.38
C GLN A 17 8.80 -10.34 -3.48
N THR A 18 8.22 -10.88 -4.55
CA THR A 18 8.12 -12.33 -4.74
C THR A 18 9.40 -12.95 -5.28
N THR A 19 10.29 -12.19 -5.94
CA THR A 19 11.55 -12.75 -6.46
C THR A 19 12.74 -12.50 -5.55
N ILE A 20 12.99 -11.26 -5.12
CA ILE A 20 14.24 -10.89 -4.44
C ILE A 20 14.11 -10.99 -2.93
N LEU A 21 12.99 -10.52 -2.37
CA LEU A 21 12.74 -10.52 -0.92
C LEU A 21 12.50 -11.93 -0.36
N GLN A 22 12.18 -12.92 -1.19
CA GLN A 22 12.12 -14.33 -0.75
C GLN A 22 13.50 -14.90 -0.40
N PHE A 23 14.58 -14.36 -0.97
CA PHE A 23 15.95 -14.80 -0.67
C PHE A 23 16.55 -14.11 0.57
N PHE A 24 15.83 -13.16 1.18
CA PHE A 24 16.33 -12.49 2.37
C PHE A 24 16.28 -13.41 3.60
N PRO A 25 17.30 -13.36 4.48
CA PRO A 25 17.33 -14.18 5.68
C PRO A 25 16.12 -13.86 6.59
N SER A 26 15.51 -14.91 7.13
CA SER A 26 14.29 -14.85 7.96
C SER A 26 14.40 -13.94 9.19
N TRP A 27 15.63 -13.68 9.66
CA TRP A 27 15.92 -12.74 10.75
C TRP A 27 15.65 -11.28 10.37
N LEU A 28 15.95 -10.90 9.12
CA LEU A 28 15.77 -9.52 8.65
C LEU A 28 14.32 -9.20 8.31
N GLY A 29 13.49 -10.24 8.13
CA GLY A 29 12.09 -10.13 7.74
C GLY A 29 11.92 -9.59 6.32
N SER A 30 10.87 -10.04 5.62
CA SER A 30 10.48 -9.47 4.33
C SER A 30 9.38 -8.43 4.57
N PRO A 31 9.67 -7.10 4.58
CA PRO A 31 8.63 -6.09 4.71
C PRO A 31 7.64 -6.22 3.56
N ASP A 32 6.34 -6.14 3.88
CA ASP A 32 5.30 -6.11 2.87
C ASP A 32 5.23 -4.73 2.22
N LEU A 33 5.90 -4.60 1.07
CA LEU A 33 6.00 -3.34 0.33
C LEU A 33 4.67 -2.97 -0.33
N ILE A 34 3.87 -3.97 -0.72
CA ILE A 34 2.54 -3.74 -1.30
C ILE A 34 1.58 -3.20 -0.24
N PHE A 35 1.66 -3.68 0.99
CA PHE A 35 0.91 -3.11 2.10
C PHE A 35 1.19 -1.60 2.27
N VAL A 36 2.47 -1.22 2.24
CA VAL A 36 2.90 0.19 2.35
C VAL A 36 2.36 1.02 1.17
N LEU A 37 2.38 0.46 -0.04
CA LEU A 37 1.82 1.10 -1.23
C LEU A 37 0.29 1.30 -1.12
N VAL A 38 -0.44 0.29 -0.65
CA VAL A 38 -1.89 0.37 -0.42
C VAL A 38 -2.22 1.42 0.64
N ALA A 39 -1.45 1.47 1.73
CA ALA A 39 -1.59 2.48 2.76
C ALA A 39 -1.37 3.90 2.19
N PHE A 40 -0.30 4.11 1.41
CA PHE A 40 -0.04 5.37 0.71
C PHE A 40 -1.20 5.78 -0.21
N ILE A 41 -1.74 4.83 -0.96
CA ILE A 41 -2.89 5.05 -1.85
C ILE A 41 -4.14 5.46 -1.05
N ALA A 42 -4.37 4.86 0.12
CA ALA A 42 -5.48 5.21 1.01
C ALA A 42 -5.44 6.68 1.46
N TYR A 43 -4.24 7.19 1.77
CA TYR A 43 -4.06 8.60 2.16
C TYR A 43 -4.27 9.58 0.98
N ARG A 44 -3.82 9.23 -0.23
CA ARG A 44 -3.67 10.23 -1.32
C ARG A 44 -4.70 10.16 -2.44
N PHE A 45 -5.23 8.97 -2.76
CA PHE A 45 -6.11 8.77 -3.92
C PHE A 45 -7.60 8.88 -3.55
N ASP A 46 -8.46 9.10 -4.55
CA ASP A 46 -9.92 9.05 -4.37
C ASP A 46 -10.39 7.62 -4.10
N TRP A 47 -11.54 7.45 -3.43
CA TRP A 47 -12.08 6.13 -3.04
C TRP A 47 -12.12 5.13 -4.20
N LEU A 48 -12.67 5.53 -5.35
CA LEU A 48 -12.78 4.67 -6.54
C LEU A 48 -11.41 4.28 -7.11
N ARG A 49 -10.49 5.24 -7.22
CA ARG A 49 -9.18 5.01 -7.83
C ARG A 49 -8.28 4.18 -6.91
N GLY A 50 -8.32 4.48 -5.61
CA GLY A 50 -7.56 3.76 -4.60
C GLY A 50 -8.10 2.35 -4.38
N GLY A 51 -9.42 2.18 -4.32
CA GLY A 51 -10.06 0.88 -4.20
C GLY A 51 -9.75 -0.03 -5.39
N PHE A 52 -9.81 0.50 -6.63
CA PHE A 52 -9.40 -0.24 -7.83
C PHE A 52 -7.94 -0.72 -7.74
N LEU A 53 -7.02 0.13 -7.27
CA LEU A 53 -5.62 -0.26 -7.07
C LEU A 53 -5.45 -1.31 -5.97
N ALA A 54 -6.11 -1.15 -4.82
CA ALA A 54 -6.05 -2.11 -3.73
C ALA A 54 -6.56 -3.50 -4.17
N ILE A 55 -7.67 -3.54 -4.92
CA ILE A 55 -8.23 -4.78 -5.46
C ILE A 55 -7.26 -5.45 -6.44
N THR A 56 -6.77 -4.70 -7.41
CA THR A 56 -5.88 -5.24 -8.45
C THR A 56 -4.56 -5.73 -7.87
N LEU A 57 -3.96 -4.98 -6.94
CA LEU A 57 -2.71 -5.38 -6.28
C LEU A 57 -2.90 -6.55 -5.32
N GLY A 58 -3.99 -6.57 -4.56
CA GLY A 58 -4.31 -7.70 -3.68
C GLY A 58 -4.55 -8.99 -4.46
N TRP A 59 -5.29 -8.91 -5.57
CA TRP A 59 -5.49 -10.06 -6.45
C TRP A 59 -4.19 -10.54 -7.10
N MET A 60 -3.30 -9.63 -7.52
CA MET A 60 -1.97 -10.00 -8.01
C MET A 60 -1.13 -10.71 -6.95
N MET A 61 -1.18 -10.25 -5.69
CA MET A 61 -0.48 -10.91 -4.58
C MET A 61 -1.06 -12.28 -4.27
N ASP A 62 -2.39 -12.45 -4.32
CA ASP A 62 -3.02 -13.76 -4.15
C ASP A 62 -2.61 -14.75 -5.24
N VAL A 63 -2.61 -14.33 -6.51
CA VAL A 63 -2.22 -15.17 -7.65
C VAL A 63 -0.73 -15.54 -7.61
N THR A 64 0.14 -14.61 -7.17
CA THR A 64 1.59 -14.84 -7.17
C THR A 64 2.10 -15.57 -5.92
N SER A 65 1.47 -15.38 -4.77
CA SER A 65 1.82 -16.10 -3.54
C SER A 65 1.31 -17.56 -3.55
N GLY A 66 0.13 -17.80 -4.12
CA GLY A 66 -0.44 -19.14 -4.28
C GLY A 66 -0.80 -19.87 -2.99
N ILE A 67 -0.76 -19.20 -1.82
CA ILE A 67 -0.98 -19.83 -0.51
C ILE A 67 -2.47 -19.87 -0.17
N TYR A 68 -3.13 -18.70 -0.13
CA TYR A 68 -4.55 -18.57 0.21
C TYR A 68 -5.21 -17.59 -0.75
N LEU A 69 -6.02 -18.11 -1.68
CA LEU A 69 -6.68 -17.27 -2.68
C LEU A 69 -7.69 -16.33 -1.98
N GLY A 70 -7.53 -15.02 -2.17
CA GLY A 70 -8.40 -14.00 -1.59
C GLY A 70 -7.95 -13.45 -0.23
N ALA A 71 -6.88 -13.99 0.37
CA ALA A 71 -6.39 -13.55 1.67
C ALA A 71 -5.80 -12.14 1.61
N TYR A 72 -4.84 -11.91 0.70
CA TYR A 72 -4.19 -10.62 0.54
C TYR A 72 -5.15 -9.58 -0.03
N LEU A 73 -6.05 -9.99 -0.94
CA LEU A 73 -7.10 -9.12 -1.43
C LEU A 73 -7.97 -8.56 -0.28
N LEU A 74 -8.41 -9.44 0.62
CA LEU A 74 -9.26 -9.04 1.74
C LEU A 74 -8.48 -8.19 2.75
N GLU A 75 -7.24 -8.56 3.07
CA GLU A 75 -6.36 -7.80 3.96
C GLU A 75 -6.16 -6.36 3.45
N TYR A 76 -5.75 -6.21 2.18
CA TYR A 76 -5.47 -4.89 1.60
C TYR A 76 -6.73 -4.05 1.44
N LEU A 77 -7.88 -4.66 1.16
CA LEU A 77 -9.16 -3.96 1.13
C LEU A 77 -9.56 -3.45 2.52
N LEU A 78 -9.45 -4.28 3.56
CA LEU A 78 -9.75 -3.88 4.93
C LEU A 78 -8.86 -2.72 5.38
N VAL A 79 -7.57 -2.81 5.09
CA VAL A 79 -6.60 -1.76 5.41
C VAL A 79 -6.90 -0.49 4.65
N PHE A 80 -7.17 -0.58 3.34
CA PHE A 80 -7.53 0.57 2.52
C PHE A 80 -8.78 1.27 3.06
N VAL A 81 -9.84 0.52 3.33
CA VAL A 81 -11.10 1.07 3.86
C VAL A 81 -10.89 1.64 5.26
N GLY A 82 -10.18 0.94 6.13
CA GLY A 82 -9.89 1.37 7.51
C GLY A 82 -9.11 2.67 7.55
N LEU A 83 -7.95 2.71 6.89
CA LEU A 83 -7.12 3.92 6.80
C LEU A 83 -7.86 5.06 6.10
N ARG A 84 -8.63 4.76 5.06
CA ARG A 84 -9.40 5.79 4.35
C ARG A 84 -10.49 6.40 5.23
N THR A 85 -11.19 5.58 6.01
CA THR A 85 -12.26 6.05 6.90
C THR A 85 -11.67 6.93 8.02
N VAL A 86 -10.55 6.52 8.60
CA VAL A 86 -9.84 7.31 9.63
C VAL A 86 -9.36 8.66 9.06
N THR A 87 -8.84 8.67 7.83
CA THR A 87 -8.30 9.89 7.21
C THR A 87 -9.34 10.85 6.66
N VAL A 88 -10.53 10.36 6.30
CA VAL A 88 -11.66 11.23 5.94
C VAL A 88 -12.22 11.93 7.18
N ASN A 89 -12.28 11.24 8.32
CA ASN A 89 -12.85 11.77 9.56
C ASN A 89 -11.86 12.59 10.39
N SER A 90 -10.55 12.41 10.18
CA SER A 90 -9.51 13.10 10.93
C SER A 90 -8.57 13.86 9.99
N PRO A 91 -8.34 15.17 10.19
CA PRO A 91 -7.40 15.96 9.40
C PRO A 91 -5.94 15.64 9.79
N LEU A 92 -5.57 14.36 9.81
CA LEU A 92 -4.20 13.86 9.96
C LEU A 92 -3.42 14.13 8.66
N ARG A 93 -3.18 15.41 8.39
CA ARG A 93 -2.42 15.92 7.24
C ARG A 93 -0.91 15.94 7.49
N GLU A 94 -0.49 15.71 8.72
CA GLU A 94 0.92 15.69 9.07
C GLU A 94 1.54 14.33 8.76
N SER A 95 2.55 14.34 7.88
CA SER A 95 3.34 13.16 7.49
C SER A 95 3.90 12.38 8.69
N ALA A 96 4.07 13.05 9.84
CA ALA A 96 4.54 12.45 11.08
C ALA A 96 3.56 11.41 11.66
N TYR A 97 2.24 11.61 11.50
CA TYR A 97 1.23 10.68 12.01
C TYR A 97 0.87 9.56 11.04
N GLN A 98 1.23 9.69 9.76
CA GLN A 98 0.93 8.69 8.74
C GLN A 98 1.73 7.41 8.99
N VAL A 99 3.05 7.52 9.22
CA VAL A 99 3.94 6.37 9.45
C VAL A 99 3.49 5.48 10.64
N PRO A 100 3.26 6.01 11.85
CA PRO A 100 2.80 5.18 12.96
C PRO A 100 1.39 4.60 12.74
N MET A 101 0.52 5.31 12.01
CA MET A 101 -0.79 4.77 11.64
C MET A 101 -0.69 3.57 10.68
N VAL A 102 0.25 3.59 9.73
CA VAL A 102 0.51 2.43 8.86
C VAL A 102 0.96 1.24 9.71
N GLY A 103 1.93 1.44 10.62
CA GLY A 103 2.39 0.38 11.52
C GLY A 103 1.27 -0.18 12.40
N LEU A 104 0.44 0.68 12.97
CA LEU A 104 -0.72 0.26 13.76
C LEU A 104 -1.74 -0.51 12.93
N SER A 105 -2.05 -0.04 11.72
CA SER A 105 -2.98 -0.72 10.81
C SER A 105 -2.48 -2.10 10.38
N TYR A 106 -1.16 -2.25 10.17
CA TYR A 106 -0.54 -3.52 9.87
C TYR A 106 -0.65 -4.50 11.03
N PHE A 107 -0.38 -4.03 12.25
CA PHE A 107 -0.52 -4.85 13.45
C PHE A 107 -1.96 -5.33 13.64
N ILE A 108 -2.94 -4.45 13.48
CA ILE A 108 -4.36 -4.79 13.57
C ILE A 108 -4.76 -5.77 12.46
N ALA A 109 -4.32 -5.54 11.22
CA ALA A 109 -4.61 -6.41 10.09
C ALA A 109 -4.07 -7.84 10.32
N GLN A 110 -2.82 -7.96 10.78
CA GLN A 110 -2.22 -9.25 11.12
C GLN A 110 -2.95 -9.97 12.26
N PHE A 111 -3.38 -9.24 13.28
CA PHE A 111 -4.18 -9.80 14.37
C PHE A 111 -5.55 -10.30 13.87
N LEU A 112 -6.27 -9.50 13.08
CA LEU A 112 -7.54 -9.89 12.50
C LEU A 112 -7.39 -11.12 11.58
N PHE A 113 -6.36 -11.13 10.75
CA PHE A 113 -6.08 -12.22 9.84
C PHE A 113 -5.79 -13.53 10.59
N TYR A 114 -4.99 -13.49 11.66
CA TYR A 114 -4.75 -14.65 12.51
C TYR A 114 -6.04 -15.13 13.19
N CYS A 115 -6.88 -14.23 13.70
CA CYS A 115 -8.18 -14.62 14.28
C CYS A 115 -9.06 -15.34 13.25
N VAL A 116 -9.19 -14.81 12.03
CA VAL A 116 -9.97 -15.43 10.96
C VAL A 116 -9.42 -16.80 10.58
N LEU A 117 -8.09 -16.91 10.42
CA LEU A 117 -7.45 -18.18 10.09
C LEU A 117 -7.62 -19.21 11.21
N SER A 118 -7.49 -18.81 12.49
CA SER A 118 -7.66 -19.71 13.64
C SER A 118 -9.05 -20.35 13.66
N MET A 119 -10.08 -19.63 13.23
CA MET A 119 -11.45 -20.15 13.13
C MET A 119 -11.65 -21.07 11.91
N THR A 120 -10.84 -20.92 10.87
CA THR A 120 -11.02 -21.62 9.58
C THR A 120 -10.17 -22.88 9.46
N VAL A 121 -8.95 -22.86 9.98
CA VAL A 121 -7.90 -23.87 9.72
C VAL A 121 -7.52 -24.68 10.98
N GLY A 122 -8.00 -24.30 12.16
CA GLY A 122 -7.83 -25.07 13.41
C GLY A 122 -6.36 -25.26 13.83
N ASP A 123 -6.02 -26.46 14.31
CA ASP A 123 -4.74 -26.81 14.97
C ASP A 123 -3.49 -26.86 14.07
N SER A 124 -3.62 -26.62 12.76
CA SER A 124 -2.49 -26.67 11.83
C SER A 124 -1.77 -25.33 11.65
N LEU A 125 -2.21 -24.28 12.33
CA LEU A 125 -1.58 -22.96 12.29
C LEU A 125 -0.38 -22.87 13.25
N ALA A 126 0.68 -22.23 12.77
CA ALA A 126 1.79 -21.87 13.63
C ALA A 126 1.30 -21.00 14.81
N PRO A 127 1.77 -21.25 16.04
CA PRO A 127 1.32 -20.52 17.22
C PRO A 127 1.68 -19.03 17.11
N TRP A 128 0.73 -18.17 17.48
CA TRP A 128 0.92 -16.71 17.47
C TRP A 128 2.15 -16.30 18.29
N SER A 129 3.11 -15.67 17.61
CA SER A 129 4.36 -15.20 18.18
C SER A 129 4.36 -13.66 18.24
N TRP A 130 4.10 -13.13 19.43
CA TRP A 130 4.12 -11.68 19.68
C TRP A 130 5.43 -11.02 19.23
N SER A 131 6.56 -11.68 19.47
CA SER A 131 7.89 -11.17 19.13
C SER A 131 8.12 -11.08 17.61
N GLU A 132 7.66 -12.05 16.82
CA GLU A 132 7.86 -12.04 15.38
C GLU A 132 6.97 -11.00 14.71
N ILE A 133 5.75 -10.84 15.20
CA ILE A 133 4.80 -9.88 14.65
C ILE A 133 5.23 -8.46 14.98
N LEU A 134 5.65 -8.19 16.21
CA LEU A 134 6.24 -6.90 16.56
C LEU A 134 7.49 -6.61 15.73
N ARG A 135 8.38 -7.60 15.55
CA ARG A 135 9.56 -7.44 14.68
C ARG A 135 9.16 -7.07 13.25
N LYS A 136 8.21 -7.81 12.65
CA LYS A 136 7.70 -7.52 11.30
C LYS A 136 7.06 -6.13 11.20
N THR A 137 6.25 -5.74 12.19
CA THR A 137 5.62 -4.41 12.24
C THR A 137 6.66 -3.30 12.35
N ILE A 138 7.69 -3.46 13.18
CA ILE A 138 8.77 -2.47 13.32
C ILE A 138 9.54 -2.34 12.00
N ILE A 139 9.94 -3.46 11.39
CA ILE A 139 10.64 -3.46 10.10
C ILE A 139 9.79 -2.78 9.02
N LEU A 140 8.50 -3.11 8.95
CA LEU A 140 7.57 -2.51 8.00
C LEU A 140 7.39 -1.00 8.26
N THR A 141 7.28 -0.59 9.52
CA THR A 141 7.15 0.84 9.88
C THR A 141 8.40 1.62 9.52
N VAL A 142 9.59 1.05 9.74
CA VAL A 142 10.86 1.66 9.33
C VAL A 142 10.96 1.72 7.81
N ALA A 143 10.58 0.65 7.10
CA ALA A 143 10.55 0.60 5.63
C ALA A 143 9.49 1.55 5.02
N THR A 144 8.44 1.87 5.76
CA THR A 144 7.40 2.82 5.35
C THR A 144 7.98 4.21 5.12
N ILE A 145 8.97 4.64 5.93
CA ILE A 145 9.57 5.98 5.84
C ILE A 145 10.19 6.25 4.46
N PRO A 146 11.19 5.48 3.98
CA PRO A 146 11.77 5.72 2.67
C PRO A 146 10.75 5.47 1.54
N CYS A 147 9.86 4.50 1.67
CA CYS A 147 8.82 4.24 0.67
C CYS A 147 7.86 5.43 0.52
N PHE A 148 7.40 6.02 1.62
CA PHE A 148 6.51 7.17 1.59
C PHE A 148 7.18 8.39 0.99
N LEU A 149 8.46 8.63 1.29
CA LEU A 149 9.23 9.71 0.67
C LEU A 149 9.35 9.52 -0.86
N LEU A 150 9.66 8.30 -1.30
CA LEU A 150 9.75 7.95 -2.73
C LEU A 150 8.39 8.08 -3.42
N PHE A 151 7.32 7.57 -2.82
CA PHE A 151 5.98 7.66 -3.40
C PHE A 151 5.45 9.08 -3.43
N ASN A 152 5.73 9.88 -2.39
CA ASN A 152 5.30 11.27 -2.34
C ASN A 152 6.05 12.12 -3.37
N SER A 153 7.37 11.98 -3.49
CA SER A 153 8.15 12.68 -4.52
C SER A 153 7.71 12.33 -5.94
N LEU A 154 7.47 11.05 -6.22
CA LEU A 154 6.90 10.61 -7.50
C LEU A 154 5.50 11.19 -7.73
N PHE A 155 4.66 11.21 -6.70
CA PHE A 155 3.31 11.75 -6.80
C PHE A 155 3.31 13.25 -7.10
N GLU A 156 4.12 14.02 -6.39
CA GLU A 156 4.30 15.47 -6.58
C GLU A 156 4.83 15.76 -7.98
N TYR A 157 5.89 15.07 -8.42
CA TYR A 157 6.43 15.21 -9.77
C TYR A 157 5.36 14.96 -10.86
N LEU A 158 4.52 13.95 -10.67
CA LEU A 158 3.42 13.65 -11.60
C LEU A 158 2.31 14.71 -11.57
N GLN A 159 2.09 15.36 -10.42
CA GLN A 159 1.15 16.47 -10.33
C GLN A 159 1.67 17.73 -11.01
N GLU A 160 2.94 18.09 -10.78
CA GLU A 160 3.60 19.24 -11.41
C GLU A 160 3.61 19.11 -12.93
N ARG A 161 3.99 17.95 -13.47
CA ARG A 161 3.96 17.69 -14.91
C ARG A 161 2.57 17.86 -15.52
N LYS A 162 1.53 17.44 -14.81
CA LYS A 162 0.14 17.64 -15.25
C LYS A 162 -0.27 19.10 -15.20
N ALA A 163 0.13 19.83 -14.17
CA ALA A 163 -0.15 21.26 -14.07
C ALA A 163 0.52 22.02 -15.22
N ALA A 164 1.80 21.75 -15.48
CA ALA A 164 2.55 22.31 -16.60
C ALA A 164 1.91 22.00 -17.97
N ALA A 165 1.50 20.74 -18.20
CA ALA A 165 0.84 20.33 -19.45
C ALA A 165 -0.51 21.03 -19.65
N ARG A 166 -1.30 21.24 -18.58
CA ARG A 166 -2.57 22.00 -18.67
C ARG A 166 -2.34 23.46 -19.00
N VAL A 167 -1.34 24.09 -18.39
CA VAL A 167 -0.97 25.49 -18.65
C VAL A 167 -0.50 25.66 -20.09
N ALA A 168 0.35 24.76 -20.59
CA ALA A 168 0.82 24.76 -21.98
C ALA A 168 -0.35 24.61 -22.98
N ARG A 169 -1.31 23.72 -22.70
CA ARG A 169 -2.49 23.51 -23.56
C ARG A 169 -3.41 24.73 -23.60
N ARG A 170 -3.57 25.45 -22.48
CA ARG A 170 -4.33 26.72 -22.45
C ARG A 170 -3.65 27.83 -23.26
N LYS A 171 -2.32 27.91 -23.23
CA LYS A 171 -1.55 28.92 -23.98
C LYS A 171 -1.65 28.72 -25.50
N GLY A 172 -1.81 27.49 -25.98
CA GLY A 172 -2.05 27.19 -27.40
C GLY A 172 -3.43 27.57 -27.92
N SER A 173 -4.45 27.64 -27.04
CA SER A 173 -5.84 27.94 -27.45
C SER A 173 -6.11 29.43 -27.70
N ASN A 174 -5.30 30.33 -27.12
CA ASN A 174 -5.49 31.78 -27.27
C ASN A 174 -4.79 32.36 -28.52
N ARG A 175 -4.15 31.53 -29.34
CA ARG A 175 -3.34 32.00 -30.48
C ARG A 175 -4.11 32.12 -31.81
N PHE A 176 -5.40 31.76 -31.83
CA PHE A 176 -6.28 31.83 -33.00
C PHE A 176 -7.36 32.91 -32.89
N ARG A 177 -7.16 33.89 -32.00
CA ARG A 177 -8.09 34.99 -31.78
C ARG A 177 -7.39 36.33 -32.02
N GLN A 178 -6.78 36.47 -33.20
CA GLN A 178 -6.36 37.74 -33.80
C GLN A 178 -6.57 37.64 -35.31
#